data_AF-A0A967W021-F1
#
_entry.id   AF-A0A967W021-F1
#
_cell.length_a   1.000
_cell.length_b   1.000
_cell.length_c   1.000
_cell.angle_alpha   90.00
_cell.angle_beta   90.00
_cell.angle_gamma   90.00
#
_symmetry.space_group_name_H-M   'P 1'
#
loop_
_entity.id
_entity.type
_entity.pdbx_description
1 polymer ?
#
loop_
_entity_poly.entity_id
_entity_poly.type
_entity_poly.pdbx_seq_one_letter_code
_entity_poly.pdbx_strand_id
1 'polypeptide(L)'
;MFQYKDDGGSFCSISSTDVNNYLQENTGDNFTAKVFRTWGATVAAAEFLAPLGSPESENEIKKNSVAAVKYAAEVLGNTPAVCRQYYLHPAVIISYESGRLDSLFQDIKAGKIKAVQGLSDIEVAVLHLLKSHR
;
A
#
# COMPACT_ATOMS: atom_id res chain seq x y z
N MET A 1 -8.59 -18.47 -13.79
CA MET A 1 -7.77 -18.08 -14.96
C MET A 1 -8.46 -16.92 -15.64
N PHE A 2 -7.74 -15.86 -16.01
CA PHE A 2 -8.32 -14.72 -16.74
C PHE A 2 -8.26 -14.97 -18.25
N GLN A 3 -9.37 -14.74 -18.95
CA GLN A 3 -9.49 -14.91 -20.40
C GLN A 3 -10.37 -13.80 -20.97
N TYR A 4 -10.13 -13.44 -22.22
CA TYR A 4 -11.04 -12.59 -23.00
C TYR A 4 -11.46 -13.33 -24.27
N LYS A 5 -12.56 -12.90 -24.86
CA LYS A 5 -13.04 -13.40 -26.15
C LYS A 5 -12.62 -12.41 -27.23
N ASP A 6 -11.92 -12.88 -28.25
CA ASP A 6 -11.55 -12.04 -29.39
C ASP A 6 -12.74 -11.81 -30.33
N ASP A 7 -12.54 -10.94 -31.33
CA ASP A 7 -13.57 -10.62 -32.33
C ASP A 7 -13.95 -11.84 -33.20
N GLY A 8 -13.09 -12.86 -33.29
CA GLY A 8 -13.35 -14.13 -33.97
C GLY A 8 -14.11 -15.14 -33.09
N GLY A 9 -14.37 -14.78 -31.83
CA GLY A 9 -15.08 -15.58 -30.86
C GLY A 9 -14.26 -16.65 -30.14
N SER A 10 -12.94 -16.64 -30.30
CA SER A 10 -12.02 -17.55 -29.61
C SER A 10 -11.65 -17.03 -28.22
N PHE A 11 -11.40 -17.94 -27.27
CA PHE A 11 -10.95 -17.57 -25.92
C PHE A 11 -9.43 -17.44 -25.86
N CYS A 12 -8.96 -16.24 -25.54
CA CYS A 12 -7.54 -15.94 -25.36
C CYS A 12 -7.20 -15.86 -23.88
N SER A 13 -6.12 -16.52 -23.44
CA SER A 13 -5.63 -16.42 -22.06
C SER A 13 -4.86 -15.13 -21.82
N ILE A 14 -5.04 -14.52 -20.65
CA ILE A 14 -4.25 -13.37 -20.19
C ILE A 14 -3.11 -13.87 -19.31
N SER A 15 -1.87 -13.59 -19.71
CA SER A 15 -0.65 -13.90 -18.99
C SER A 15 -0.13 -12.70 -18.17
N SER A 16 0.86 -12.93 -17.32
CA SER A 16 1.55 -11.84 -16.60
C SER A 16 2.31 -10.90 -17.52
N THR A 17 2.77 -11.39 -18.68
CA THR A 17 3.41 -10.57 -19.71
C THR A 17 2.41 -9.57 -20.29
N ASP A 18 1.20 -10.02 -20.60
CA ASP A 18 0.15 -9.15 -21.17
C ASP A 18 -0.20 -8.01 -20.20
N VAL A 19 -0.31 -8.31 -18.90
CA VAL A 19 -0.57 -7.29 -17.88
C VAL A 19 0.59 -6.30 -17.77
N ASN A 20 1.84 -6.76 -17.74
CA ASN A 20 2.99 -5.85 -17.64
C ASN A 20 3.15 -4.98 -18.90
N ASN A 21 2.91 -5.54 -20.09
CA ASN A 21 2.93 -4.78 -21.34
C ASN A 21 1.86 -3.68 -21.30
N TYR A 22 0.63 -4.02 -20.92
CA TYR A 22 -0.45 -3.05 -20.75
C TYR A 22 -0.08 -1.91 -19.78
N LEU A 23 0.52 -2.24 -18.64
CA LEU A 23 0.96 -1.24 -17.67
C LEU A 23 2.05 -0.33 -18.25
N GLN A 24 3.02 -0.88 -18.97
CA GLN A 24 4.09 -0.10 -19.58
C GLN A 24 3.55 0.86 -20.65
N GLU A 25 2.66 0.37 -21.52
CA GLU A 25 2.02 1.17 -22.57
C GLU A 25 1.21 2.36 -22.02
N ASN A 26 0.51 2.16 -20.89
CA ASN A 26 -0.37 3.19 -20.31
C ASN A 26 0.32 4.12 -19.31
N THR A 27 1.44 3.71 -18.71
CA THR A 27 2.16 4.54 -17.72
C THR A 27 3.38 5.24 -18.28
N GLY A 28 3.99 4.73 -19.36
CA GLY A 28 5.21 5.27 -19.96
C GLY A 28 6.49 5.03 -19.12
N ASP A 29 6.36 4.36 -17.98
CA ASP A 29 7.44 4.04 -17.05
C ASP A 29 7.69 2.53 -16.99
N ASN A 30 8.89 2.12 -16.56
CA ASN A 30 9.25 0.71 -16.36
C ASN A 30 8.67 0.15 -15.04
N PHE A 31 7.38 0.35 -14.80
CA PHE A 31 6.69 -0.29 -13.69
C PHE A 31 6.26 -1.71 -14.06
N THR A 32 6.34 -2.61 -13.08
CA THR A 32 5.75 -3.94 -13.19
C THR A 32 4.59 -4.05 -12.22
N ALA A 33 3.76 -5.08 -12.37
CA ALA A 33 2.67 -5.38 -11.45
C ALA A 33 3.12 -5.49 -9.97
N LYS A 34 4.41 -5.71 -9.71
CA LYS A 34 5.01 -5.70 -8.36
C LYS A 34 4.76 -4.38 -7.63
N VAL A 35 4.72 -3.25 -8.31
CA VAL A 35 4.51 -1.92 -7.69
C VAL A 35 3.16 -1.86 -6.98
N PHE A 36 2.12 -2.48 -7.54
CA PHE A 36 0.82 -2.57 -6.87
C PHE A 36 0.88 -3.39 -5.59
N ARG A 37 1.70 -4.45 -5.56
CA ARG A 37 1.88 -5.25 -4.34
C ARG A 37 2.65 -4.48 -3.27
N THR A 38 3.68 -3.72 -3.64
CA THR A 38 4.44 -2.89 -2.67
C THR A 38 3.58 -1.73 -2.14
N TRP A 39 2.84 -1.06 -3.03
CA TRP A 39 1.89 -0.02 -2.65
C TRP A 39 0.79 -0.59 -1.75
N GLY A 40 0.15 -1.69 -2.18
CA GLY A 40 -0.93 -2.35 -1.47
C GLY A 40 -0.53 -2.82 -0.07
N ALA A 41 0.63 -3.46 0.12
CA ALA A 41 1.09 -3.82 1.46
C ALA A 41 1.34 -2.60 2.35
N THR A 42 1.90 -1.53 1.78
CA THR A 42 2.21 -0.31 2.53
C THR A 42 0.92 0.39 2.97
N VAL A 43 -0.07 0.50 2.08
CA VAL A 43 -1.39 1.04 2.38
C VAL A 43 -2.14 0.17 3.38
N ALA A 44 -2.18 -1.14 3.19
CA ALA A 44 -2.85 -2.06 4.12
C ALA A 44 -2.30 -1.99 5.55
N ALA A 45 -0.97 -1.88 5.70
CA ALA A 45 -0.36 -1.71 7.01
C ALA A 45 -0.78 -0.38 7.66
N ALA A 46 -0.81 0.70 6.88
CA ALA A 46 -1.20 2.01 7.36
C ALA A 46 -2.72 2.06 7.68
N GLU A 47 -3.55 1.38 6.89
CA GLU A 47 -4.99 1.23 7.11
C GLU A 47 -5.30 0.50 8.42
N PHE A 48 -4.51 -0.53 8.74
CA PHE A 48 -4.62 -1.24 10.02
C PHE A 48 -4.26 -0.33 11.20
N LEU A 49 -3.21 0.49 11.06
CA LEU A 49 -2.67 1.30 12.15
C LEU A 49 -3.45 2.61 12.38
N ALA A 50 -3.99 3.22 11.34
CA ALA A 50 -4.63 4.54 11.42
C ALA A 50 -5.79 4.63 12.44
N PRO A 51 -6.70 3.65 12.55
CA PRO A 51 -7.77 3.68 13.54
C PRO A 51 -7.28 3.53 14.99
N LEU A 52 -6.05 3.04 15.21
CA LEU A 52 -5.47 2.86 16.54
C LEU A 52 -4.96 4.16 17.14
N GLY A 53 -4.82 5.23 16.33
CA GLY A 53 -4.28 6.50 16.77
C GLY A 53 -2.79 6.42 17.14
N SER A 54 -2.30 7.45 17.82
CA SER A 54 -0.92 7.48 18.32
C SER A 54 -0.71 6.44 19.44
N PRO A 55 0.39 5.65 19.40
CA PRO A 55 0.66 4.67 20.45
C PRO A 55 1.01 5.34 21.77
N GLU A 56 0.62 4.73 22.89
CA GLU A 56 0.86 5.27 24.24
C GLU A 56 2.09 4.65 24.93
N SER A 57 2.63 3.55 24.38
CA SER A 57 3.81 2.87 24.94
C SER A 57 4.62 2.08 23.91
N GLU A 58 5.87 1.77 24.25
CA GLU A 58 6.72 0.88 23.44
C GLU A 58 6.12 -0.52 23.25
N ASN A 59 5.36 -1.01 24.23
CA ASN A 59 4.71 -2.33 24.13
C ASN A 59 3.59 -2.32 23.09
N GLU A 60 2.81 -1.23 23.03
CA GLU A 60 1.79 -1.05 21.99
C GLU A 60 2.42 -0.90 20.62
N ILE A 61 3.49 -0.11 20.50
CA ILE A 61 4.29 -0.01 19.27
C ILE A 61 4.64 -1.40 18.75
N LYS A 62 5.29 -2.23 19.57
CA LYS A 62 5.75 -3.56 19.15
C LYS A 62 4.57 -4.45 18.75
N LYS A 63 3.51 -4.48 19.57
CA LYS A 63 2.32 -5.30 19.32
C LYS A 63 1.62 -4.90 18.01
N ASN A 64 1.37 -3.60 17.83
CA ASN A 64 0.60 -3.07 16.71
C ASN A 64 1.39 -3.12 15.41
N SER A 65 2.70 -2.84 15.44
CA SER A 65 3.57 -3.01 14.28
C SER A 65 3.64 -4.46 13.79
N VAL A 66 3.72 -5.43 14.71
CA VAL A 66 3.67 -6.87 14.35
C VAL A 66 2.31 -7.24 13.74
N ALA A 67 1.21 -6.73 14.31
CA ALA A 67 -0.13 -6.99 13.80
C ALA A 67 -0.34 -6.38 12.41
N ALA A 68 0.12 -5.15 12.17
CA ALA A 68 0.06 -4.48 10.87
C ALA A 68 0.82 -5.24 9.79
N VAL A 69 2.02 -5.74 10.09
CA VAL A 69 2.81 -6.56 9.17
C VAL A 69 2.08 -7.86 8.84
N LYS A 70 1.46 -8.52 9.84
CA LYS A 70 0.69 -9.74 9.61
C LYS A 70 -0.53 -9.49 8.73
N TYR A 71 -1.25 -8.40 8.99
CA TYR A 71 -2.39 -7.99 8.19
C TYR A 71 -2.00 -7.72 6.73
N ALA A 72 -0.96 -6.92 6.49
CA ALA A 72 -0.47 -6.67 5.14
C ALA A 72 0.00 -7.95 4.42
N ALA A 73 0.59 -8.88 5.16
CA ALA A 73 1.02 -10.17 4.62
C ALA A 73 -0.18 -11.03 4.19
N GLU A 74 -1.24 -11.06 4.98
CA GLU A 74 -2.50 -11.73 4.66
C GLU A 74 -3.14 -11.14 3.41
N VAL A 75 -3.25 -9.82 3.31
CA VAL A 75 -3.77 -9.11 2.14
C VAL A 75 -3.00 -9.48 0.86
N LEU A 76 -1.68 -9.65 0.95
CA LEU A 76 -0.86 -10.04 -0.20
C LEU A 76 -0.81 -11.55 -0.47
N GLY A 77 -1.25 -12.40 0.46
CA GLY A 77 -1.03 -13.85 0.39
C GLY A 77 0.45 -14.24 0.54
N ASN A 78 1.22 -13.49 1.32
CA ASN A 78 2.65 -13.72 1.59
C ASN A 78 2.87 -14.09 3.06
N THR A 79 4.06 -14.59 3.41
CA THR A 79 4.46 -14.71 4.83
C THR A 79 4.77 -13.33 5.42
N PRO A 80 4.61 -13.13 6.74
CA PRO A 80 4.96 -11.85 7.39
C PRO A 80 6.42 -11.43 7.15
N ALA A 81 7.36 -12.38 7.15
CA ALA A 81 8.77 -12.10 6.87
C ALA A 81 8.98 -11.58 5.44
N VAL A 82 8.38 -12.24 4.44
CA VAL A 82 8.46 -11.82 3.03
C VAL A 82 7.79 -10.47 2.82
N CYS A 83 6.61 -10.26 3.41
CA CYS A 83 5.89 -8.99 3.32
C CYS A 83 6.71 -7.84 3.88
N ARG A 84 7.25 -8.01 5.10
CA ARG A 84 8.07 -6.99 5.76
C ARG A 84 9.34 -6.66 5.00
N GLN A 85 9.99 -7.66 4.40
CA GLN A 85 11.28 -7.47 3.75
C GLN A 85 11.15 -6.86 2.34
N TYR A 86 10.11 -7.21 1.58
CA TYR A 86 10.06 -6.92 0.13
C TYR A 86 8.88 -6.08 -0.33
N TYR A 87 7.84 -5.92 0.50
CA TYR A 87 6.59 -5.30 0.06
C TYR A 87 6.18 -4.08 0.90
N LEU A 88 6.33 -4.16 2.22
CA LEU A 88 5.95 -3.09 3.13
C LEU A 88 7.06 -2.05 3.23
N HIS A 89 6.76 -0.79 2.93
CA HIS A 89 7.72 0.30 3.12
C HIS A 89 7.84 0.67 4.62
N PRO A 90 9.06 0.67 5.21
CA PRO A 90 9.25 0.82 6.66
C PRO A 90 8.77 2.18 7.21
N ALA A 91 8.71 3.21 6.38
CA ALA A 91 8.21 4.54 6.75
C ALA A 91 6.82 4.52 7.42
N VAL A 92 5.95 3.57 7.06
CA VAL A 92 4.63 3.44 7.72
C VAL A 92 4.79 3.08 9.20
N ILE A 93 5.60 2.06 9.50
CA ILE A 93 5.86 1.63 10.88
C ILE A 93 6.55 2.75 11.66
N ILE A 94 7.58 3.38 11.09
CA ILE A 94 8.31 4.50 11.71
C ILE A 94 7.38 5.68 12.00
N SER A 95 6.44 5.97 11.09
CA SER A 95 5.47 7.04 11.29
C SER A 95 4.43 6.74 12.36
N TYR A 96 4.07 5.46 12.53
CA TYR A 96 3.20 5.04 13.62
C TYR A 96 3.92 5.17 14.97
N GLU A 97 5.16 4.70 15.04
CA GLU A 97 6.02 4.78 16.24
C GLU A 97 6.18 6.20 16.76
N SER A 98 6.21 7.19 15.87
CA SER A 98 6.37 8.61 16.20
C SER A 98 5.05 9.37 16.38
N GLY A 99 3.89 8.71 16.23
CA GLY A 99 2.57 9.37 16.19
C GLY A 99 2.31 10.22 14.95
N ARG A 100 3.28 10.30 14.02
CA ARG A 100 3.19 11.08 12.79
C ARG A 100 2.09 10.56 11.86
N LEU A 101 1.85 9.26 11.83
CA LEU A 101 0.80 8.66 10.98
C LEU A 101 -0.58 9.24 11.34
N ASP A 102 -0.91 9.25 12.63
CA ASP A 102 -2.16 9.80 13.15
C ASP A 102 -2.25 11.30 12.86
N SER A 103 -1.19 12.07 13.13
CA SER A 103 -1.14 13.51 12.80
C SER A 103 -1.46 13.80 11.33
N LEU A 104 -0.91 13.02 10.39
CA LEU A 104 -1.22 13.18 8.96
C LEU A 104 -2.69 12.91 8.65
N PHE A 105 -3.26 11.87 9.25
CA PHE A 105 -4.67 11.55 9.12
C PHE A 105 -5.58 12.66 9.62
N GLN A 106 -5.26 13.24 10.78
CA GLN A 106 -6.01 14.37 11.30
C GLN A 106 -5.89 15.60 10.39
N ASP A 107 -4.70 15.87 9.85
CA ASP A 107 -4.49 16.99 8.93
C ASP A 107 -5.24 16.81 7.59
N ILE A 108 -5.38 15.59 7.09
CA ILE A 108 -6.21 15.27 5.92
C ILE A 108 -7.69 15.49 6.24
N LYS A 109 -8.19 14.94 7.36
CA LYS A 109 -9.58 15.12 7.79
C LYS A 109 -9.94 16.59 8.06
N ALA A 110 -8.99 17.37 8.56
CA ALA A 110 -9.13 18.80 8.77
C ALA A 110 -8.98 19.64 7.48
N GLY A 111 -8.71 19.00 6.33
CA GLY A 111 -8.55 19.67 5.03
C GLY A 111 -7.25 20.47 4.88
N LYS A 112 -6.29 20.33 5.81
CA LYS A 112 -4.98 21.00 5.72
C LYS A 112 -4.09 20.34 4.66
N ILE A 113 -4.21 19.02 4.50
CA ILE A 113 -3.63 18.27 3.40
C ILE A 113 -4.70 18.06 2.35
N LYS A 114 -4.43 18.51 1.12
CA LYS A 114 -5.39 18.38 0.02
C LYS A 114 -5.56 16.92 -0.37
N ALA A 115 -6.82 16.52 -0.52
CA ALA A 115 -7.17 15.26 -1.17
C ALA A 115 -6.56 15.19 -2.57
N VAL A 116 -6.18 13.99 -2.99
CA VAL A 116 -5.69 13.70 -4.33
C VAL A 116 -6.78 12.93 -5.05
N GLN A 117 -7.21 13.42 -6.21
CA GLN A 117 -8.26 12.77 -6.99
C GLN A 117 -7.87 11.32 -7.30
N GLY A 118 -8.77 10.38 -6.99
CA GLY A 118 -8.54 8.95 -7.20
C GLY A 118 -7.80 8.23 -6.07
N LEU A 119 -7.37 8.93 -5.01
CA LEU A 119 -6.78 8.33 -3.81
C LEU A 119 -7.69 8.50 -2.60
N SER A 120 -7.74 7.48 -1.76
CA SER A 120 -8.34 7.54 -0.42
C SER A 120 -7.48 8.34 0.56
N ASP A 121 -8.05 8.76 1.69
CA ASP A 121 -7.30 9.50 2.74
C ASP A 121 -6.08 8.72 3.24
N ILE A 122 -6.19 7.39 3.36
CA ILE A 122 -5.08 6.52 3.74
C ILE A 122 -3.95 6.54 2.70
N GLU A 123 -4.31 6.47 1.42
CA GLU A 123 -3.37 6.55 0.31
C GLU A 123 -2.71 7.92 0.22
N VAL A 124 -3.44 8.99 0.50
CA VAL A 124 -2.90 10.35 0.59
C VAL A 124 -1.90 10.47 1.74
N ALA A 125 -2.21 9.90 2.92
CA ALA A 125 -1.30 9.88 4.06
C ALA A 125 0.00 9.12 3.74
N VAL A 126 -0.12 7.92 3.17
CA VAL A 126 1.03 7.11 2.73
C VAL A 126 1.85 7.84 1.67
N LEU A 127 1.21 8.48 0.69
CA LEU A 127 1.92 9.26 -0.33
C LEU A 127 2.76 10.38 0.28
N HIS A 128 2.23 11.10 1.27
CA HIS A 128 2.97 12.14 1.99
C HIS A 128 4.13 11.57 2.80
N LEU A 129 3.93 10.42 3.46
CA LEU A 129 5.00 9.72 4.17
C LEU A 129 6.15 9.37 3.23
N LEU A 130 5.86 8.73 2.11
CA LEU A 130 6.89 8.28 1.16
C LEU A 130 7.61 9.44 0.48
N LYS A 131 6.92 10.54 0.16
CA LYS A 131 7.56 11.74 -0.41
C LYS A 131 8.55 12.40 0.56
N SER A 132 8.33 12.28 1.87
CA SER A 132 9.22 12.82 2.90
C SER A 132 10.42 11.92 3.26
N HIS A 133 10.49 10.70 2.71
CA HIS A 133 11.56 9.72 2.94
C HIS A 133 12.43 9.50 1.68
N ARG A 134 12.53 10.51 0.82
CA ARG A 134 13.42 10.49 -0.36
C ARG A 134 14.84 10.92 0.01
#